data_AF-A0A4Y6A8G5-F1
#
_entry.id   AF-A0A4Y6A8G5-F1
#
_cell.length_a   1.000
_cell.length_b   1.000
_cell.length_c   1.000
_cell.angle_alpha   90.00
_cell.angle_beta   90.00
_cell.angle_gamma   90.00
#
_symmetry.space_group_name_H-M   'P 1'
#
loop_
_entity.id
_entity.type
_entity.pdbx_description
1 polymer ?
#
loop_
_entity_poly.entity_id
_entity_poly.type
_entity_poly.pdbx_seq_one_letter_code
_entity_poly.pdbx_strand_id
1 'polypeptide(L)' 'MRSSPQLRSSVEGRKKHLIHLLINNGIYKKSERHLYELSLGELESEYKYVRKVRAHGET' A
#
# COMPACT_ATOMS: atom_id res chain seq x y z
N MET A 1 21.95 -26.01 8.27
CA MET A 1 21.20 -25.45 7.13
C MET A 1 20.57 -24.14 7.59
N ARG A 2 21.20 -22.98 7.32
CA ARG A 2 20.68 -21.68 7.76
C ARG A 2 19.72 -21.16 6.70
N SER A 3 18.47 -20.96 7.11
CA SER A 3 17.36 -20.39 6.36
C SER A 3 17.80 -19.15 5.60
N SER A 4 17.28 -18.98 4.39
CA SER A 4 17.45 -17.75 3.60
C SER A 4 16.22 -16.83 3.82
N PRO A 5 16.21 -15.93 4.82
CA PRO A 5 15.07 -15.04 5.07
C PRO A 5 14.93 -13.89 4.04
N GLN A 6 15.78 -13.83 3.01
CA GLN A 6 15.89 -12.65 2.14
C GLN A 6 14.67 -12.41 1.23
N LEU A 7 13.81 -13.41 0.99
CA LEU A 7 12.64 -13.25 0.11
C LEU A 7 11.39 -12.67 0.81
N ARG A 8 11.29 -12.80 2.14
CA ARG A 8 10.17 -12.19 2.90
C ARG A 8 10.29 -10.67 3.01
N SER A 9 11.53 -10.15 2.92
CA SER A 9 11.81 -8.71 3.02
C SER A 9 11.19 -7.89 1.88
N SER A 10 11.05 -8.44 0.67
CA SER A 10 10.53 -7.67 -0.47
C SER A 10 9.04 -7.36 -0.36
N VAL A 11 8.24 -8.29 0.18
CA VAL A 11 6.79 -8.10 0.32
C VAL A 11 6.48 -7.13 1.45
N GLU A 12 7.12 -7.30 2.61
CA GLU A 12 6.95 -6.37 3.74
C GLU A 12 7.48 -4.97 3.40
N GLY A 13 8.60 -4.87 2.67
CA GLY A 13 9.15 -3.60 2.20
C GLY A 13 8.18 -2.88 1.26
N ARG A 14 7.61 -3.58 0.28
CA ARG A 14 6.56 -3.02 -0.61
C ARG A 14 5.32 -2.60 0.17
N LYS A 15 4.89 -3.41 1.14
CA LYS A 15 3.73 -3.10 1.98
C LYS A 15 3.94 -1.78 2.73
N LYS A 16 5.08 -1.64 3.43
CA LYS A 16 5.44 -0.41 4.15
C LYS A 16 5.51 0.79 3.22
N HIS A 17 6.09 0.62 2.03
CA HIS A 17 6.18 1.68 1.03
C HIS A 17 4.79 2.18 0.58
N LEU A 18 3.87 1.26 0.26
CA LEU A 18 2.50 1.62 -0.12
C LEU A 18 1.74 2.30 1.02
N ILE A 19 1.92 1.83 2.25
CA ILE A 19 1.30 2.46 3.44
C ILE A 19 1.79 3.91 3.57
N HIS A 20 3.09 4.16 3.48
CA HIS A 20 3.63 5.52 3.52
C HIS A 20 3.10 6.40 2.37
N LEU A 21 3.01 5.86 1.16
CA LEU A 21 2.45 6.58 0.02
C LEU A 21 0.98 6.96 0.25
N LEU A 22 0.16 6.03 0.74
CA LEU A 22 -1.25 6.28 1.05
C LEU A 22 -1.40 7.32 2.16
N ILE A 23 -0.61 7.23 3.23
CA ILE A 23 -0.57 8.23 4.32
C ILE A 23 -0.19 9.61 3.77
N ASN A 24 0.83 9.69 2.91
CA ASN A 24 1.23 10.94 2.27
C ASN A 24 0.15 11.51 1.33
N ASN A 25 -0.77 10.67 0.85
CA ASN A 25 -1.95 11.08 0.10
C ASN A 25 -3.14 11.47 0.99
N GLY A 26 -2.98 11.43 2.32
CA GLY A 26 -4.03 11.74 3.30
C GLY A 26 -4.95 10.55 3.63
N ILE A 27 -4.56 9.33 3.27
CA ILE A 27 -5.36 8.12 3.47
C ILE A 27 -4.73 7.30 4.58
N TYR A 28 -5.48 7.11 5.67
CA TYR A 28 -4.98 6.45 6.89
C TYR A 28 -5.68 5.11 7.18
N LYS A 29 -6.86 4.90 6.58
CA LYS A 29 -7.68 3.70 6.74
C LYS A 29 -8.59 3.50 5.53
N LYS A 30 -8.97 2.25 5.27
CA LYS A 30 -9.91 1.87 4.21
C LYS A 30 -11.04 1.07 4.84
N SER A 31 -12.28 1.53 4.65
CA SER A 31 -13.48 0.83 5.12
C SER A 31 -13.35 0.38 6.59
N GLU A 32 -12.98 1.33 7.45
CA GLU A 32 -12.76 1.17 8.90
C GLU A 32 -11.53 0.34 9.33
N ARG A 33 -10.84 -0.33 8.41
CA ARG A 33 -9.60 -1.05 8.70
C ARG A 33 -8.37 -0.18 8.48
N HIS A 34 -7.39 -0.28 9.38
CA HIS A 34 -6.12 0.43 9.23
C HIS A 34 -5.32 -0.12 8.05
N LEU A 35 -4.50 0.72 7.41
CA LEU A 35 -3.67 0.31 6.27
C LEU A 35 -2.74 -0.88 6.60
N TYR A 36 -2.33 -1.02 7.87
CA TYR A 36 -1.50 -2.14 8.32
C TYR A 36 -2.26 -3.49 8.33
N GLU A 37 -3.58 -3.45 8.50
CA GLU A 37 -4.47 -4.61 8.48
C GLU A 37 -4.82 -5.05 7.05
N LEU A 38 -4.61 -4.18 6.06
CA LEU A 38 -4.84 -4.49 4.67
C LEU A 38 -3.78 -5.45 4.12
N SER A 39 -4.16 -6.30 3.17
CA SER A 39 -3.22 -7.14 2.40
C SER A 39 -2.44 -6.29 1.40
N LEU A 40 -1.30 -6.80 0.88
CA LEU A 40 -0.52 -6.08 -0.13
C LEU A 40 -1.37 -5.68 -1.35
N GLY A 41 -2.17 -6.62 -1.89
CA GLY A 41 -3.03 -6.34 -3.04
C GLY A 41 -4.14 -5.32 -2.77
N GLU A 42 -4.61 -5.22 -1.52
CA GLU A 42 -5.57 -4.20 -1.11
C GLU A 42 -4.93 -2.81 -1.12
N LEU A 43 -3.70 -2.70 -0.60
CA LEU A 43 -2.92 -1.46 -0.62
C LEU A 43 -2.55 -1.03 -2.04
N GLU A 44 -2.18 -1.98 -2.92
CA GLU A 44 -1.90 -1.70 -4.33
C GLU A 44 -3.14 -1.21 -5.08
N SER A 45 -4.29 -1.84 -4.84
CA SER A 45 -5.57 -1.44 -5.44
C SER A 45 -5.97 -0.04 -5.00
N GLU A 46 -5.84 0.26 -3.71
CA GLU A 46 -6.13 1.59 -3.17
C GLU A 46 -5.20 2.64 -3.76
N TYR A 47 -3.90 2.37 -3.80
CA TYR A 47 -2.93 3.30 -4.37
C TYR A 47 -3.20 3.57 -5.85
N LYS A 48 -3.56 2.53 -6.62
CA LYS A 48 -3.95 2.67 -8.03
C LYS A 48 -5.21 3.49 -8.19
N TYR A 49 -6.21 3.29 -7.33
CA TYR A 49 -7.44 4.09 -7.31
C TYR A 49 -7.14 5.56 -7.04
N VAL A 50 -6.35 5.87 -6.01
CA VAL A 50 -5.96 7.23 -5.63
C VAL A 50 -5.21 7.92 -6.77
N ARG A 51 -4.26 7.23 -7.39
CA ARG A 51 -3.56 7.75 -8.58
C ARG A 51 -4.52 8.02 -9.74
N LYS A 52 -5.47 7.12 -9.99
CA LYS A 52 -6.45 7.28 -11.07
C LYS A 52 -7.41 8.45 -10.81
N VAL A 53 -7.91 8.60 -9.59
CA VAL A 53 -8.80 9.70 -9.20
C VAL A 53 -8.10 11.04 -9.39
N ARG A 54 -6.84 11.16 -8.95
CA ARG A 54 -6.06 12.39 -9.13
C ARG A 54 -5.79 12.70 -10.61
N ALA A 55 -5.47 11.69 -11.41
CA ALA A 55 -5.19 11.88 -12.84
C ALA A 55 -6.44 12.20 -13.68
N HIS A 56 -7.65 11.96 -13.15
CA HIS A 56 -8.91 12.18 -13.86
C HIS A 56 -9.68 13.42 -13.37
N GLY A 57 -9.10 14.19 -12.44
CA GLY A 57 -9.66 15.43 -11.92
C GLY A 57 -9.22 16.71 -12.65
N GLU A 58 -8.55 16.60 -13.80
CA GLU A 58 -7.99 17.72 -14.58
C GLU A 58 -8.68 17.97 -15.93
N THR A 59 -9.95 17.55 -16.11
CA THR A 59 -10.73 17.87 -17.33
C THR A 59 -12.04 18.58 -17.03
#